data_AF-A0A7C3XJL7-F1
#
_entry.id   AF-A0A7C3XJL7-F1
#
_cell.length_a   1.000
_cell.length_b   1.000
_cell.length_c   1.000
_cell.angle_alpha   90.00
_cell.angle_beta   90.00
_cell.angle_gamma   90.00
#
_symmetry.space_group_name_H-M   'P 1'
#
loop_
_entity.id
_entity.type
_entity.pdbx_description
1 polymer ?
#
loop_
_entity_poly.entity_id
_entity_poly.type
_entity_poly.pdbx_seq_one_letter_code
_entity_poly.pdbx_strand_id
1 'polypeptide(L)'
;MVIVSGFATFAAYLIAKKYRWDIHTNLSRCWLFFFLGALFWFLGELTWAIYSLGFGIEIPYPSIGDAFWLIAYVPFFMAFFGYFKMFGSPFVFKKKLIIMVGTIFLTSFSVMLFLLYPVLASGGEPLIFFLSLAYPIGDLLLFVLAFGSLMVFFGQKIGKPYIYLTFAIIMNAIADLLFSFLTIKGEYIYGNYLTTLDDLLFTLGYLALFLGFYIHWKEF
;
A
#
# COMPACT_ATOMS: atom_id res chain seq x y z
N MET A 1 -12.29 4.56 7.12
CA MET A 1 -11.40 4.18 5.99
C MET A 1 -12.02 4.48 4.62
N VAL A 2 -13.14 3.83 4.22
CA VAL A 2 -13.78 3.98 2.89
C VAL A 2 -13.98 5.42 2.37
N ILE A 3 -14.40 6.36 3.21
CA ILE A 3 -14.60 7.77 2.81
C ILE A 3 -13.25 8.41 2.44
N VAL A 4 -12.21 8.16 3.23
CA VAL A 4 -10.88 8.76 3.06
C VAL A 4 -10.18 8.16 1.83
N SER A 5 -10.29 6.84 1.63
CA SER A 5 -9.77 6.19 0.41
C SER A 5 -10.52 6.65 -0.85
N GLY A 6 -11.82 6.95 -0.74
CA GLY A 6 -12.60 7.59 -1.80
C GLY A 6 -12.06 8.98 -2.18
N PHE A 7 -11.76 9.83 -1.20
CA PHE A 7 -11.12 11.14 -1.44
C PHE A 7 -9.73 11.01 -2.06
N ALA A 8 -8.91 10.06 -1.59
CA ALA A 8 -7.61 9.78 -2.18
C ALA A 8 -7.72 9.36 -3.65
N THR A 9 -8.65 8.45 -3.95
CA THR A 9 -8.94 7.98 -5.31
C THR A 9 -9.40 9.13 -6.22
N PHE A 10 -10.28 9.99 -5.71
CA PHE A 10 -10.75 11.16 -6.45
C PHE A 10 -9.62 12.15 -6.75
N ALA A 11 -8.73 12.41 -5.78
CA ALA A 11 -7.56 13.26 -6.00
C ALA A 11 -6.62 12.65 -7.07
N ALA A 12 -6.38 11.33 -7.03
CA ALA A 12 -5.60 10.65 -8.05
C ALA A 12 -6.26 10.72 -9.44
N TYR A 13 -7.59 10.56 -9.51
CA TYR A 13 -8.38 10.74 -10.73
C TYR A 13 -8.19 12.13 -11.34
N LEU A 14 -8.20 13.19 -10.51
CA LEU A 14 -7.99 14.57 -11.00
C LEU A 14 -6.60 14.77 -11.62
N ILE A 15 -5.57 14.11 -11.08
CA ILE A 15 -4.22 14.15 -11.66
C ILE A 15 -4.17 13.37 -12.98
N ALA A 16 -4.71 12.14 -13.02
CA ALA A 16 -4.79 11.36 -14.26
C ALA A 16 -5.54 12.12 -15.36
N LYS A 17 -6.64 12.81 -15.00
CA LYS A 17 -7.39 13.70 -15.89
C LYS A 17 -6.58 14.92 -16.33
N LYS A 18 -5.81 15.55 -15.42
CA LYS A 18 -4.93 16.68 -15.74
C LYS A 18 -3.88 16.32 -16.79
N TYR A 19 -3.33 15.11 -16.70
CA TYR A 19 -2.44 14.55 -17.72
C TYR A 19 -3.18 13.86 -18.89
N ARG A 20 -4.49 14.10 -19.03
CA ARG A 20 -5.35 13.67 -20.14
C ARG A 20 -5.45 12.16 -20.34
N TRP A 21 -5.21 11.36 -19.30
CA TRP A 21 -5.25 9.89 -19.40
C TRP A 21 -4.26 9.34 -20.45
N ASP A 22 -3.22 10.11 -20.79
CA ASP A 22 -2.30 9.76 -21.84
C ASP A 22 -1.43 8.57 -21.41
N ILE A 23 -1.48 7.48 -22.16
CA ILE A 23 -0.68 6.28 -21.89
C ILE A 23 0.71 6.36 -22.54
N HIS A 24 0.92 7.29 -23.47
CA HIS A 24 2.14 7.38 -24.26
C HIS A 24 3.25 8.12 -23.49
N THR A 25 2.92 9.20 -22.78
CA THR A 25 3.88 9.88 -21.91
C THR A 25 4.16 9.08 -20.62
N ASN A 26 5.43 8.96 -20.26
CA ASN A 26 5.82 8.18 -19.08
C ASN A 26 5.21 8.74 -17.79
N LEU A 27 5.11 10.07 -17.67
CA LEU A 27 4.59 10.73 -16.48
C LEU A 27 3.09 10.50 -16.30
N SER A 28 2.32 10.71 -17.35
CA SER A 28 0.87 10.47 -17.33
C SER A 28 0.55 9.02 -17.00
N ARG A 29 1.30 8.07 -17.57
CA ARG A 29 1.18 6.64 -17.27
C ARG A 29 1.40 6.32 -15.80
N CYS A 30 2.37 6.96 -15.14
CA CYS A 30 2.60 6.77 -13.70
C CYS A 30 1.38 7.24 -12.88
N TRP A 31 0.80 8.39 -13.23
CA TRP A 31 -0.38 8.91 -12.54
C TRP A 31 -1.65 8.12 -12.81
N LEU A 32 -1.79 7.57 -14.02
CA LEU A 32 -2.85 6.61 -14.32
C LEU A 32 -2.73 5.38 -13.42
N PHE A 33 -1.52 4.84 -13.24
CA PHE A 33 -1.31 3.71 -12.36
C PHE A 33 -1.51 4.05 -10.87
N PHE A 34 -1.12 5.25 -10.42
CA PHE A 34 -1.48 5.71 -9.06
C PHE A 34 -3.00 5.74 -8.86
N PHE A 35 -3.75 6.25 -9.84
CA PHE A 35 -5.20 6.24 -9.80
C PHE A 35 -5.77 4.82 -9.75
N LEU A 36 -5.29 3.91 -10.61
CA LEU A 36 -5.76 2.52 -10.61
C LEU A 36 -5.46 1.81 -9.29
N GLY A 37 -4.28 2.00 -8.70
CA GLY A 37 -3.95 1.46 -7.38
C GLY A 37 -4.87 1.99 -6.29
N ALA A 38 -5.07 3.32 -6.24
CA ALA A 38 -5.99 3.94 -5.28
C ALA A 38 -7.43 3.45 -5.46
N LEU A 39 -7.87 3.30 -6.71
CA LEU A 39 -9.20 2.78 -7.05
C LEU A 39 -9.39 1.35 -6.53
N PHE A 40 -8.42 0.46 -6.74
CA PHE A 40 -8.52 -0.91 -6.25
C PHE A 40 -8.50 -0.98 -4.72
N TRP A 41 -7.64 -0.23 -4.04
CA TRP A 41 -7.72 -0.12 -2.57
C TRP A 41 -9.08 0.43 -2.10
N PHE A 42 -9.62 1.45 -2.75
CA PHE A 42 -10.97 1.95 -2.46
C PHE A 42 -12.06 0.88 -2.66
N LEU A 43 -11.97 0.04 -3.70
CA LEU A 43 -12.91 -1.07 -3.90
C LEU A 43 -12.80 -2.13 -2.81
N GLY A 44 -11.59 -2.40 -2.29
CA GLY A 44 -11.38 -3.24 -1.10
C GLY A 44 -12.07 -2.63 0.13
N GLU A 45 -11.82 -1.35 0.40
CA GLU A 45 -12.47 -0.61 1.50
C GLU A 45 -14.00 -0.56 1.37
N LEU A 46 -14.50 -0.40 0.13
CA LEU A 46 -15.94 -0.40 -0.14
C LEU A 46 -16.55 -1.76 0.12
N THR A 47 -15.84 -2.83 -0.25
CA THR A 47 -16.25 -4.20 0.07
C THR A 47 -16.36 -4.38 1.58
N TRP A 48 -15.31 -4.03 2.33
CA TRP A 48 -15.32 -4.07 3.79
C TRP A 48 -16.47 -3.25 4.37
N ALA A 49 -16.71 -2.03 3.87
CA ALA A 49 -17.79 -1.18 4.35
C ALA A 49 -19.18 -1.79 4.09
N ILE A 50 -19.38 -2.46 2.95
CA ILE A 50 -20.64 -3.15 2.64
C ILE A 50 -20.89 -4.30 3.63
N TYR A 51 -19.89 -5.13 3.91
CA TYR A 51 -20.01 -6.23 4.88
C TYR A 51 -20.24 -5.70 6.30
N SER A 52 -19.34 -4.86 6.79
CA SER A 52 -19.30 -4.44 8.18
C SER A 52 -20.38 -3.40 8.52
N LEU A 53 -20.61 -2.41 7.65
CA LEU A 53 -21.57 -1.32 7.92
C LEU A 53 -22.94 -1.57 7.27
N GLY A 54 -22.97 -2.20 6.09
CA GLY A 54 -24.20 -2.48 5.36
C GLY A 54 -24.93 -3.71 5.90
N PHE A 55 -24.22 -4.83 6.04
CA PHE A 55 -24.79 -6.09 6.51
C PHE A 55 -24.58 -6.36 8.01
N GLY A 56 -23.68 -5.62 8.68
CA GLY A 56 -23.40 -5.80 10.10
C GLY A 56 -22.72 -7.13 10.42
N ILE A 57 -22.01 -7.71 9.44
CA ILE A 57 -21.27 -8.97 9.60
C ILE A 57 -19.78 -8.73 9.42
N GLU A 58 -18.98 -9.52 10.12
CA GLU A 58 -17.54 -9.52 9.93
C GLU A 58 -17.23 -9.95 8.49
N ILE A 59 -16.32 -9.23 7.83
CA ILE A 59 -15.87 -9.61 6.49
C ILE A 59 -15.24 -11.01 6.58
N PRO A 60 -15.66 -11.98 5.74
CA PRO A 60 -15.05 -13.30 5.74
C PRO A 60 -13.58 -13.17 5.33
N TYR A 61 -12.65 -13.77 6.07
CA TYR A 61 -11.25 -13.79 5.69
C TYR A 61 -10.87 -15.19 5.22
N PRO A 62 -10.39 -15.37 3.97
CA PRO A 62 -10.23 -14.36 2.90
C PRO A 62 -11.51 -13.89 2.21
N SER A 63 -11.50 -12.69 1.63
CA SER A 63 -12.64 -12.01 0.99
C SER A 63 -12.39 -11.60 -0.47
N ILE A 64 -13.44 -11.12 -1.15
CA ILE A 64 -13.29 -10.38 -2.41
C ILE A 64 -12.57 -9.01 -2.21
N GLY A 65 -12.59 -8.47 -0.99
CA GLY A 65 -11.81 -7.29 -0.63
C GLY A 65 -10.31 -7.55 -0.75
N ASP A 66 -9.85 -8.73 -0.30
CA ASP A 66 -8.45 -9.16 -0.43
C ASP A 66 -7.99 -9.23 -1.89
N ALA A 67 -8.87 -9.65 -2.80
CA ALA A 67 -8.54 -9.63 -4.23
C ALA A 67 -8.30 -8.19 -4.71
N PHE A 68 -9.14 -7.23 -4.32
CA PHE A 68 -8.94 -5.83 -4.69
C PHE A 68 -7.69 -5.22 -4.05
N TRP A 69 -7.46 -5.45 -2.75
CA TRP A 69 -6.27 -4.95 -2.06
C TRP A 69 -4.98 -5.51 -2.67
N LEU A 70 -4.94 -6.80 -3.01
CA LEU A 70 -3.79 -7.42 -3.65
C LEU A 70 -3.56 -6.95 -5.09
N ILE A 71 -4.62 -6.81 -5.89
CA ILE A 71 -4.51 -6.33 -7.27
C ILE A 71 -3.91 -4.91 -7.30
N ALA A 72 -4.22 -4.07 -6.31
CA ALA A 72 -3.73 -2.69 -6.24
C ALA A 72 -2.21 -2.56 -6.12
N TYR A 73 -1.50 -3.56 -5.57
CA TYR A 73 -0.03 -3.53 -5.50
C TYR A 73 0.58 -3.39 -6.89
N VAL A 74 0.04 -4.08 -7.90
CA VAL A 74 0.57 -4.10 -9.27
C VAL A 74 0.61 -2.70 -9.90
N PRO A 75 -0.48 -1.93 -9.98
CA PRO A 75 -0.43 -0.56 -10.48
C PRO A 75 0.40 0.37 -9.58
N PHE A 76 0.36 0.25 -8.25
CA PHE A 76 1.26 1.08 -7.41
C PHE A 76 2.74 0.79 -7.69
N PHE A 77 3.13 -0.47 -7.89
CA PHE A 77 4.49 -0.82 -8.31
C PHE A 77 4.85 -0.17 -9.64
N MET A 78 3.97 -0.27 -10.65
CA MET A 78 4.22 0.33 -11.96
C MET A 78 4.36 1.86 -11.87
N ALA A 79 3.57 2.51 -11.01
CA ALA A 79 3.62 3.94 -10.80
C ALA A 79 4.95 4.39 -10.18
N PHE A 80 5.33 3.83 -9.03
CA PHE A 80 6.58 4.19 -8.35
C PHE A 80 7.81 3.76 -9.15
N PHE A 81 7.80 2.58 -9.77
CA PHE A 81 8.90 2.12 -10.61
C PHE A 81 9.09 3.01 -11.84
N GLY A 82 8.00 3.42 -12.50
CA GLY A 82 8.04 4.36 -13.63
C GLY A 82 8.67 5.70 -13.24
N TYR A 83 8.30 6.21 -12.05
CA TYR A 83 8.88 7.41 -11.48
C TYR A 83 10.38 7.29 -11.21
N PHE A 84 10.77 6.22 -10.51
CA PHE A 84 12.17 5.93 -10.21
C PHE A 84 13.02 5.79 -11.48
N LYS A 85 12.48 5.16 -12.53
CA LYS A 85 13.16 5.00 -13.82
C LYS A 85 13.34 6.33 -14.54
N MET A 86 12.37 7.23 -14.45
CA MET A 86 12.41 8.52 -15.16
C MET A 86 13.36 9.53 -14.52
N PHE A 87 13.39 9.59 -13.19
CA PHE A 87 14.06 10.66 -12.46
C PHE A 87 15.25 10.19 -11.61
N GLY A 88 15.45 8.89 -11.43
CA GLY A 88 16.55 8.33 -10.61
C GLY A 88 17.94 8.47 -11.23
N SER A 89 18.85 9.12 -10.48
CA SER A 89 20.29 9.30 -10.77
C SER A 89 21.09 7.96 -10.84
N PRO A 90 22.30 7.91 -11.46
CA PRO A 90 22.99 6.65 -11.74
C PRO A 90 23.48 5.86 -10.52
N PHE A 91 23.33 4.53 -10.63
CA PHE A 91 24.01 3.38 -10.01
C PHE A 91 24.35 3.34 -8.50
N VAL A 92 24.93 4.37 -7.89
CA VAL A 92 25.45 4.31 -6.50
C VAL A 92 24.32 4.31 -5.47
N PHE A 93 23.29 5.13 -5.70
CA PHE A 93 22.07 5.12 -4.89
C PHE A 93 21.28 3.81 -5.10
N LYS A 94 21.34 3.25 -6.32
CA LYS A 94 20.67 2.00 -6.68
C LYS A 94 21.27 0.81 -5.93
N LYS A 95 22.61 0.68 -5.84
CA LYS A 95 23.25 -0.43 -5.09
C LYS A 95 22.97 -0.39 -3.59
N LYS A 96 23.14 0.77 -2.94
CA LYS A 96 22.89 0.88 -1.49
C LYS A 96 21.43 0.69 -1.13
N LEU A 97 20.51 1.24 -1.94
CA LEU A 97 19.08 1.01 -1.77
C LEU A 97 18.76 -0.48 -1.95
N ILE A 98 19.21 -1.12 -3.05
CA ILE A 98 19.00 -2.56 -3.28
C ILE A 98 19.53 -3.42 -2.12
N ILE A 99 20.70 -3.10 -1.56
CA ILE A 99 21.26 -3.85 -0.44
C ILE A 99 20.41 -3.64 0.83
N MET A 100 20.10 -2.40 1.19
CA MET A 100 19.28 -2.09 2.37
C MET A 100 17.92 -2.78 2.29
N VAL A 101 17.33 -2.75 1.10
CA VAL A 101 16.06 -3.36 0.77
C VAL A 101 16.14 -4.87 0.81
N GLY A 102 17.16 -5.46 0.18
CA GLY A 102 17.40 -6.89 0.21
C GLY A 102 17.57 -7.40 1.64
N THR A 103 18.28 -6.64 2.48
CA THR A 103 18.42 -6.96 3.90
C THR A 103 17.10 -6.86 4.65
N ILE A 104 16.37 -5.74 4.53
CA ILE A 104 15.07 -5.56 5.19
C ILE A 104 14.10 -6.66 4.74
N PHE A 105 14.07 -6.97 3.44
CA PHE A 105 13.24 -8.04 2.88
C PHE A 105 13.61 -9.40 3.45
N LEU A 106 14.89 -9.81 3.36
CA LEU A 106 15.34 -11.10 3.86
C LEU A 106 15.08 -11.25 5.36
N THR A 107 15.34 -10.21 6.16
CA THR A 107 15.10 -10.23 7.60
C THR A 107 13.60 -10.32 7.90
N SER A 108 12.77 -9.48 7.28
CA SER A 108 11.32 -9.47 7.52
C SER A 108 10.68 -10.78 7.06
N PHE A 109 11.07 -11.29 5.89
CA PHE A 109 10.61 -12.58 5.35
C PHE A 109 11.03 -13.74 6.27
N SER A 110 12.27 -13.75 6.77
CA SER A 110 12.73 -14.80 7.69
C SER A 110 11.97 -14.78 9.01
N VAL A 111 11.70 -13.59 9.57
CA VAL A 111 10.90 -13.43 10.79
C VAL A 111 9.46 -13.91 10.56
N MET A 112 8.85 -13.54 9.44
CA MET A 112 7.51 -13.98 9.07
C MET A 112 7.42 -15.48 8.88
N LEU A 113 8.37 -16.10 8.17
CA LEU A 113 8.42 -17.55 8.01
C LEU A 113 8.54 -18.27 9.36
N PHE A 114 9.33 -17.74 10.28
CA PHE A 114 9.45 -18.29 11.63
C PHE A 114 8.13 -18.20 12.41
N LEU A 115 7.43 -17.06 12.33
CA LEU A 115 6.14 -16.85 13.00
C LEU A 115 5.02 -17.69 12.39
N LEU A 116 5.06 -17.96 11.08
CA LEU A 116 4.07 -18.75 10.36
C LEU A 116 4.35 -20.26 10.37
N TYR A 117 5.55 -20.69 10.77
CA TYR A 117 5.92 -22.11 10.82
C TYR A 117 4.96 -22.99 11.64
N PRO A 118 4.49 -22.58 12.84
CA PRO A 118 3.52 -23.36 13.60
C PRO A 118 2.17 -23.53 12.88
N VAL A 119 1.76 -22.54 12.09
CA VAL A 119 0.52 -22.58 11.28
C VAL A 119 0.65 -23.57 10.13
N LEU A 120 1.82 -23.60 9.48
CA LEU A 120 2.12 -24.62 8.45
C LEU A 120 2.19 -26.03 9.04
N ALA A 121 2.83 -26.18 10.19
CA ALA A 121 3.04 -27.47 10.86
C ALA A 121 1.73 -28.08 11.39
N SER A 122 0.71 -27.25 11.65
CA SER A 122 -0.61 -27.67 12.14
C SER A 122 -1.63 -27.96 11.02
N GLY A 123 -1.23 -27.84 9.75
CA GLY A 123 -2.13 -28.07 8.61
C GLY A 123 -3.08 -26.91 8.30
N GLY A 124 -2.65 -25.66 8.58
CA GLY A 124 -3.42 -24.45 8.29
C GLY A 124 -3.79 -24.29 6.81
N GLU A 125 -4.81 -23.47 6.53
CA GLU A 125 -5.31 -23.27 5.17
C GLU A 125 -4.25 -22.62 4.25
N PRO A 126 -3.94 -23.22 3.08
CA PRO A 126 -2.91 -22.70 2.18
C PRO A 126 -3.16 -21.27 1.69
N LEU A 127 -4.43 -20.88 1.55
CA LEU A 127 -4.80 -19.54 1.10
C LEU A 127 -4.49 -18.47 2.17
N ILE A 128 -4.81 -18.75 3.43
CA ILE A 128 -4.48 -17.87 4.57
C ILE A 128 -2.97 -17.70 4.67
N PHE A 129 -2.20 -18.77 4.50
CA PHE A 129 -0.74 -18.72 4.49
C PHE A 129 -0.20 -17.85 3.34
N PHE A 130 -0.74 -18.03 2.13
CA PHE A 130 -0.36 -17.22 0.97
C PHE A 130 -0.60 -15.73 1.23
N LEU A 131 -1.79 -15.36 1.73
CA LEU A 131 -2.12 -13.97 2.01
C LEU A 131 -1.24 -13.38 3.11
N SER A 132 -1.00 -14.15 4.17
CA SER A 132 -0.11 -13.76 5.28
C SER A 132 1.31 -13.41 4.80
N LEU A 133 1.77 -14.00 3.69
CA LEU A 133 3.04 -13.63 3.06
C LEU A 133 2.89 -12.54 1.99
N ALA A 134 1.81 -12.56 1.21
CA ALA A 134 1.61 -11.68 0.07
C ALA A 134 1.57 -10.20 0.49
N TYR A 135 0.84 -9.85 1.55
CA TYR A 135 0.74 -8.46 2.03
C TYR A 135 2.12 -7.92 2.47
N PRO A 136 2.84 -8.52 3.43
CA PRO A 136 4.15 -8.00 3.85
C PRO A 136 5.19 -7.96 2.73
N ILE A 137 5.20 -8.94 1.83
CA ILE A 137 6.09 -8.92 0.66
C ILE A 137 5.73 -7.74 -0.25
N GLY A 138 4.44 -7.57 -0.54
CA GLY A 138 3.92 -6.48 -1.35
C GLY A 138 4.28 -5.12 -0.76
N ASP A 139 4.08 -4.96 0.55
CA ASP A 139 4.35 -3.74 1.30
C ASP A 139 5.81 -3.37 1.31
N LEU A 140 6.69 -4.35 1.53
CA LEU A 140 8.13 -4.15 1.48
C LEU A 140 8.55 -3.67 0.09
N LEU A 141 8.09 -4.34 -0.97
CA LEU A 141 8.38 -3.93 -2.33
C LEU A 141 7.83 -2.53 -2.65
N LEU A 142 6.67 -2.16 -2.12
CA LEU A 142 6.07 -0.84 -2.34
C LEU A 142 6.87 0.22 -1.59
N PHE A 143 7.22 -0.06 -0.34
CA PHE A 143 8.01 0.82 0.50
C PHE A 143 9.33 1.17 -0.17
N VAL A 144 10.01 0.17 -0.75
CA VAL A 144 11.26 0.34 -1.49
C VAL A 144 11.13 1.35 -2.62
N LEU A 145 10.10 1.17 -3.45
CA LEU A 145 9.90 2.00 -4.62
C LEU A 145 9.39 3.39 -4.25
N ALA A 146 8.53 3.49 -3.24
CA ALA A 146 8.05 4.75 -2.70
C ALA A 146 9.19 5.55 -2.07
N PHE A 147 10.00 4.92 -1.22
CA PHE A 147 11.17 5.53 -0.59
C PHE A 147 12.22 5.91 -1.65
N GLY A 148 12.48 5.04 -2.62
CA GLY A 148 13.35 5.36 -3.76
C GLY A 148 12.87 6.58 -4.53
N SER A 149 11.56 6.71 -4.76
CA SER A 149 10.94 7.87 -5.41
C SER A 149 11.05 9.13 -4.56
N LEU A 150 10.89 9.04 -3.25
CA LEU A 150 11.12 10.15 -2.32
C LEU A 150 12.57 10.64 -2.36
N MET A 151 13.54 9.71 -2.35
CA MET A 151 14.96 10.06 -2.35
C MET A 151 15.41 10.77 -3.63
N VAL A 152 14.75 10.50 -4.76
CA VAL A 152 15.00 11.20 -6.04
C VAL A 152 14.76 12.70 -5.91
N PHE A 153 13.76 13.11 -5.12
CA PHE A 153 13.33 14.49 -4.97
C PHE A 153 13.67 15.07 -3.59
N PHE A 154 14.56 14.42 -2.85
CA PHE A 154 14.90 14.83 -1.49
C PHE A 154 15.42 16.27 -1.45
N GLY A 155 14.86 17.08 -0.55
CA GLY A 155 15.20 18.51 -0.41
C GLY A 155 14.61 19.43 -1.48
N GLN A 156 13.87 18.92 -2.46
CA GLN A 156 13.23 19.71 -3.51
C GLN A 156 11.74 19.94 -3.21
N LYS A 157 11.18 21.08 -3.65
CA LYS A 157 9.73 21.36 -3.49
C LYS A 157 8.87 20.27 -4.13
N ILE A 158 9.29 19.77 -5.29
CA ILE A 158 8.62 18.68 -6.02
C ILE A 158 8.61 17.35 -5.26
N GLY A 159 9.41 17.21 -4.20
CA GLY A 159 9.47 16.03 -3.34
C GLY A 159 8.36 15.96 -2.28
N LYS A 160 7.65 17.07 -2.01
CA LYS A 160 6.62 17.11 -0.96
C LYS A 160 5.52 16.05 -1.14
N PRO A 161 4.92 15.85 -2.34
CA PRO A 161 3.94 14.78 -2.55
C PRO A 161 4.47 13.40 -2.12
N TYR A 162 5.72 13.10 -2.47
CA TYR A 162 6.33 11.80 -2.22
C TYR A 162 6.59 11.52 -0.75
N ILE A 163 6.77 12.55 0.09
CA ILE A 163 6.84 12.37 1.56
C ILE A 163 5.54 11.74 2.06
N TYR A 164 4.40 12.28 1.64
CA TYR A 164 3.09 11.77 2.03
C TYR A 164 2.80 10.42 1.39
N LEU A 165 3.16 10.21 0.12
CA LEU A 165 3.00 8.91 -0.52
C LEU A 165 3.83 7.82 0.17
N THR A 166 5.09 8.09 0.52
CA THR A 166 5.93 7.13 1.27
C THR A 166 5.38 6.90 2.67
N PHE A 167 4.97 7.95 3.38
CA PHE A 167 4.34 7.82 4.69
C PHE A 167 3.07 6.96 4.63
N ALA A 168 2.26 7.13 3.58
CA ALA A 168 1.09 6.31 3.38
C ALA A 168 1.42 4.82 3.25
N ILE A 169 2.43 4.47 2.44
CA ILE A 169 2.86 3.09 2.29
C ILE A 169 3.35 2.51 3.63
N ILE A 170 4.11 3.28 4.42
CA ILE A 170 4.56 2.84 5.75
C ILE A 170 3.38 2.57 6.68
N MET A 171 2.38 3.46 6.73
CA MET A 171 1.23 3.27 7.60
C MET A 171 0.40 2.04 7.22
N ASN A 172 0.15 1.81 5.91
CA ASN A 172 -0.55 0.62 5.44
C ASN A 172 0.25 -0.65 5.77
N ALA A 173 1.56 -0.66 5.52
CA ALA A 173 2.42 -1.80 5.84
C ALA A 173 2.42 -2.16 7.35
N ILE A 174 2.40 -1.16 8.23
CA ILE A 174 2.30 -1.40 9.67
C ILE A 174 0.91 -1.94 10.04
N ALA A 175 -0.15 -1.44 9.40
CA ALA A 175 -1.50 -1.95 9.57
C ALA A 175 -1.60 -3.42 9.12
N ASP A 176 -1.15 -3.76 7.91
CA ASP A 176 -1.15 -5.13 7.38
C ASP A 176 -0.37 -6.12 8.27
N LEU A 177 0.75 -5.68 8.86
CA LEU A 177 1.51 -6.47 9.84
C LEU A 177 0.73 -6.66 11.15
N LEU A 178 0.06 -5.62 11.66
CA LEU A 178 -0.76 -5.69 12.86
C LEU A 178 -1.98 -6.59 12.64
N PHE A 179 -2.70 -6.40 11.53
CA PHE A 179 -3.81 -7.25 11.08
C PHE A 179 -3.38 -8.72 11.02
N SER A 180 -2.27 -9.03 10.35
CA SER A 180 -1.75 -10.40 10.22
C SER A 180 -1.41 -11.00 11.59
N PHE A 181 -0.74 -10.23 12.45
CA PHE A 181 -0.37 -10.69 13.79
C PHE A 181 -1.60 -11.00 14.67
N LEU A 182 -2.59 -10.12 14.66
CA LEU A 182 -3.84 -10.30 15.41
C LEU A 182 -4.67 -11.48 14.86
N THR A 183 -4.69 -11.64 13.54
CA THR A 183 -5.40 -12.75 12.87
C THR A 183 -4.79 -14.10 13.22
N ILE A 184 -3.46 -14.23 13.17
CA ILE A 184 -2.75 -15.47 13.54
C ILE A 184 -3.01 -15.85 15.00
N LYS A 185 -3.17 -14.86 15.89
CA LYS A 185 -3.50 -15.09 17.29
C LYS A 185 -4.99 -15.37 17.55
N GLY A 186 -5.86 -15.17 16.55
CA GLY A 186 -7.31 -15.20 16.75
C GLY A 186 -7.82 -14.05 17.63
N GLU A 187 -7.07 -12.94 17.73
CA GLU A 187 -7.36 -11.77 18.57
C GLU A 187 -7.89 -10.57 17.76
N TYR A 188 -8.13 -10.73 16.45
CA TYR A 188 -8.74 -9.70 15.62
C TYR A 188 -10.24 -9.59 15.93
N ILE A 189 -10.58 -8.86 16.99
CA ILE A 189 -11.94 -8.69 17.50
C ILE A 189 -12.37 -7.23 17.31
N TYR A 190 -13.46 -7.01 16.57
CA TYR A 190 -14.01 -5.68 16.34
C TYR A 190 -14.28 -4.91 17.65
N GLY A 191 -13.89 -3.64 17.67
CA GLY A 191 -14.07 -2.76 18.83
C GLY A 191 -12.99 -2.88 19.91
N ASN A 192 -11.98 -3.75 19.75
CA ASN A 192 -10.80 -3.76 20.60
C ASN A 192 -9.91 -2.53 20.32
N TYR A 193 -9.11 -2.10 21.30
CA TYR A 193 -8.08 -1.07 21.13
C TYR A 193 -7.10 -1.40 20.00
N LEU A 194 -6.66 -2.66 19.87
CA LEU A 194 -5.69 -3.04 18.84
C LEU A 194 -6.27 -3.04 17.42
N THR A 195 -7.52 -3.47 17.24
CA THR A 195 -8.21 -3.35 15.94
C THR A 195 -8.57 -1.90 15.62
N THR A 196 -8.85 -1.07 16.63
CA THR A 196 -9.07 0.37 16.42
C THR A 196 -7.77 1.07 16.00
N LEU A 197 -6.62 0.63 16.53
CA LEU A 197 -5.32 1.11 16.09
C LEU A 197 -5.03 0.70 14.65
N ASP A 198 -5.37 -0.52 14.25
CA ASP A 198 -5.28 -1.02 12.88
C ASP A 198 -6.10 -0.13 11.91
N ASP A 199 -7.38 0.11 12.21
CA ASP A 199 -8.26 1.01 11.44
C ASP A 199 -7.71 2.44 11.33
N LEU A 200 -7.08 2.93 12.41
CA LEU A 200 -6.46 4.25 12.46
C LEU A 200 -5.24 4.31 11.53
N LEU A 201 -4.40 3.28 11.52
CA LEU A 201 -3.22 3.21 10.66
C LEU A 201 -3.62 3.21 9.18
N PHE A 202 -4.59 2.38 8.77
CA PHE A 202 -5.14 2.43 7.41
C PHE A 202 -5.72 3.80 7.08
N THR A 203 -6.48 4.40 8.00
CA THR A 203 -7.06 5.74 7.80
C THR A 203 -5.99 6.82 7.62
N LEU A 204 -4.92 6.80 8.42
CA LEU A 204 -3.78 7.70 8.27
C LEU A 204 -3.04 7.46 6.95
N GLY A 205 -2.92 6.21 6.54
CA GLY A 205 -2.38 5.82 5.24
C GLY A 205 -3.17 6.45 4.08
N TYR A 206 -4.48 6.26 4.05
CA TYR A 206 -5.34 6.86 3.02
C TYR A 206 -5.36 8.39 3.07
N LEU A 207 -5.32 9.00 4.25
CA LEU A 207 -5.21 10.45 4.40
C LEU A 207 -3.91 10.97 3.80
N ALA A 208 -2.80 10.27 4.04
CA ALA A 208 -1.51 10.62 3.46
C ALA A 208 -1.47 10.41 1.95
N LEU A 209 -2.09 9.36 1.41
CA LEU A 209 -2.29 9.23 -0.05
C LEU A 209 -3.03 10.43 -0.62
N PHE A 210 -4.17 10.80 -0.01
CA PHE A 210 -4.95 11.96 -0.42
C PHE A 210 -4.11 13.23 -0.41
N LEU A 211 -3.38 13.50 0.68
CA LEU A 211 -2.51 14.68 0.79
C LEU A 211 -1.41 14.68 -0.28
N GLY A 212 -0.76 13.54 -0.52
CA GLY A 212 0.25 13.40 -1.56
C GLY A 212 -0.31 13.75 -2.94
N PHE A 213 -1.45 13.18 -3.30
CA PHE A 213 -2.13 13.45 -4.56
C PHE A 213 -2.59 14.91 -4.67
N TYR A 214 -3.24 15.44 -3.63
CA TYR A 214 -3.76 16.79 -3.62
C TYR A 214 -2.64 17.85 -3.77
N ILE A 215 -1.53 17.68 -3.05
CA ILE A 215 -0.36 18.58 -3.16
C ILE A 215 0.20 18.54 -4.57
N HIS A 216 0.37 17.35 -5.17
CA HIS A 216 0.85 17.23 -6.54
C HIS A 216 -0.08 17.95 -7.52
N TRP A 217 -1.39 17.67 -7.45
CA TRP A 217 -2.39 18.28 -8.31
C TRP A 217 -2.42 19.81 -8.23
N LYS A 218 -2.24 20.36 -7.03
CA LYS A 218 -2.25 21.80 -6.76
C LYS A 218 -0.97 22.49 -7.21
N GLU A 219 0.19 21.86 -7.03
CA GLU A 219 1.50 22.47 -7.30
C GLU A 219 1.99 22.27 -8.75
N PHE A 220 1.54 21.22 -9.47
CA PHE A 220 1.98 20.86 -10.83
C PHE A 220 0.80 20.56 -11.73
#